data_AF-A0A3B3TND2-F1
#
_entry.id   AF-A0A3B3TND2-F1
#
_cell.length_a   1.000
_cell.length_b   1.000
_cell.length_c   1.000
_cell.angle_alpha   90.00
_cell.angle_beta   90.00
_cell.angle_gamma   90.00
#
_symmetry.space_group_name_H-M   'P 1'
#
loop_
_entity.id
_entity.type
_entity.pdbx_description
1 polymer ?
#
loop_
_entity_poly.entity_id
_entity_poly.type
_entity_poly.pdbx_seq_one_letter_code
_entity_poly.pdbx_strand_id
1 'polypeptide(L)'
;MHAFPYVKTRINVIQKEEFDLTPIEVAIEDMQKKTRELAVATHREQPDAKMLQMLLQGSVGATVNQGPLEVAQVFLNEIPADPKLFRHHNKLRLCFKEFIMRCGEAVEKNKYLITSDQKEYQQELKKNYNRLRENLRPMLERKIPELYKPIVRPRDSFKRLSFRRTLEENS
;
A
#
# COMPACT_ATOMS: atom_id res chain seq x y z
N MET A 1 -31.72 -20.27 2.66
CA MET A 1 -30.51 -19.46 2.90
C MET A 1 -30.87 -18.40 3.93
N HIS A 2 -30.05 -18.20 4.97
CA HIS A 2 -30.27 -17.17 5.99
C HIS A 2 -29.11 -16.17 5.94
N ALA A 3 -29.34 -14.92 6.34
CA ALA A 3 -28.33 -13.86 6.39
C ALA A 3 -28.42 -13.10 7.72
N PHE A 4 -27.36 -12.40 8.10
CA PHE A 4 -27.38 -11.48 9.25
C PHE A 4 -28.03 -10.14 8.86
N PRO A 5 -28.78 -9.49 9.77
CA PRO A 5 -29.16 -9.97 11.11
C PRO A 5 -30.21 -11.10 11.08
N TYR A 6 -30.21 -12.01 12.07
CA TYR A 6 -31.10 -13.17 12.13
C TYR A 6 -31.66 -13.41 13.54
N VAL A 7 -32.82 -14.07 13.64
CA VAL A 7 -33.50 -14.37 14.92
C VAL A 7 -32.71 -15.35 15.81
N LYS A 8 -31.88 -16.22 15.21
CA LYS A 8 -30.98 -17.11 15.95
C LYS A 8 -29.58 -16.51 16.04
N THR A 9 -28.83 -16.89 17.08
CA THR A 9 -27.45 -16.43 17.33
C THR A 9 -26.40 -17.09 16.43
N ARG A 10 -26.77 -18.05 15.58
CA ARG A 10 -25.87 -18.74 14.64
C ARG A 10 -26.58 -19.14 13.35
N ILE A 11 -25.84 -19.14 12.25
CA ILE A 11 -26.25 -19.65 10.93
C ILE A 11 -25.17 -20.66 10.51
N ASN A 12 -25.57 -21.84 10.03
CA ASN A 12 -24.61 -22.85 9.57
C ASN A 12 -23.95 -22.38 8.26
N VAL A 13 -22.65 -22.62 8.14
CA VAL A 13 -21.91 -22.42 6.89
C VAL A 13 -22.38 -23.47 5.88
N ILE A 14 -22.78 -23.02 4.69
CA ILE A 14 -23.26 -23.90 3.60
C ILE A 14 -22.30 -23.94 2.40
N GLN A 15 -21.32 -23.04 2.35
CA GLN A 15 -20.29 -22.94 1.32
C GLN A 15 -19.01 -22.39 1.95
N LYS A 16 -17.85 -22.92 1.52
CA LYS A 16 -16.52 -22.48 1.93
C LYS A 16 -15.66 -22.30 0.67
N GLU A 17 -14.97 -21.18 0.58
CA GLU A 17 -13.96 -20.89 -0.44
C GLU A 17 -12.64 -20.56 0.26
N GLU A 18 -11.52 -20.91 -0.37
CA GLU A 18 -10.17 -20.71 0.17
C GLU A 18 -9.33 -19.92 -0.85
N PHE A 19 -8.60 -18.93 -0.36
CA PHE A 19 -7.71 -18.08 -1.15
C PHE A 19 -6.41 -17.86 -0.39
N ASP A 20 -5.29 -18.20 -1.02
CA ASP A 20 -3.97 -18.00 -0.44
C ASP A 20 -3.38 -16.67 -0.91
N LEU A 21 -2.86 -15.90 0.03
CA LEU A 21 -2.13 -14.67 -0.24
C LEU A 21 -0.63 -14.96 -0.27
N THR A 22 0.05 -14.41 -1.27
CA THR A 22 1.51 -14.43 -1.32
C THR A 22 2.09 -13.54 -0.21
N PRO A 23 3.36 -13.76 0.22
CA PRO A 23 3.96 -12.96 1.29
C PRO A 23 3.94 -11.45 1.06
N ILE A 24 4.08 -11.00 -0.20
CA ILE A 24 4.02 -9.57 -0.53
C ILE A 24 2.58 -9.03 -0.45
N GLU A 25 1.57 -9.85 -0.72
CA GLU A 25 0.16 -9.45 -0.57
C GLU A 25 -0.19 -9.26 0.90
N VAL A 26 0.27 -10.16 1.77
CA VAL A 26 0.14 -10.01 3.23
C VAL A 26 0.81 -8.71 3.69
N ALA A 27 2.05 -8.45 3.25
CA ALA A 27 2.76 -7.21 3.58
C ALA A 27 2.01 -5.95 3.10
N ILE A 28 1.38 -6.00 1.92
CA ILE A 28 0.57 -4.89 1.42
C ILE A 28 -0.65 -4.66 2.32
N GLU A 29 -1.38 -5.71 2.70
CA GLU A 29 -2.56 -5.59 3.56
C GLU A 29 -2.20 -5.01 4.94
N ASP A 30 -1.11 -5.49 5.54
CA ASP A 30 -0.62 -5.00 6.82
C ASP A 30 -0.23 -3.52 6.76
N MET A 31 0.52 -3.13 5.72
CA MET A 31 0.93 -1.74 5.54
C MET A 31 -0.28 -0.82 5.29
N GLN A 32 -1.26 -1.27 4.49
CA GLN A 32 -2.48 -0.52 4.25
C GLN A 32 -3.35 -0.38 5.50
N LYS A 33 -3.51 -1.46 6.27
CA LYS A 33 -4.25 -1.43 7.54
C LYS A 33 -3.62 -0.45 8.52
N LYS A 34 -2.31 -0.56 8.75
CA LYS A 34 -1.57 0.33 9.65
C LYS A 34 -1.66 1.79 9.20
N THR A 35 -1.55 2.05 7.90
CA THR A 35 -1.69 3.39 7.32
C THR A 35 -3.09 3.98 7.57
N ARG A 36 -4.15 3.18 7.37
CA ARG A 36 -5.53 3.60 7.62
C ARG A 36 -5.77 3.89 9.10
N GLU A 37 -5.33 3.02 9.98
CA GLU A 37 -5.47 3.20 11.44
C GLU A 37 -4.79 4.49 11.89
N LEU A 38 -3.57 4.75 11.42
CA LEU A 38 -2.84 5.98 11.73
C LEU A 38 -3.53 7.22 11.17
N ALA A 39 -4.03 7.17 9.93
CA ALA A 39 -4.77 8.27 9.32
C ALA A 39 -6.05 8.59 10.09
N VAL A 40 -6.83 7.57 10.47
CA VAL A 40 -8.05 7.74 11.27
C VAL A 40 -7.73 8.37 12.63
N ALA A 41 -6.69 7.89 13.33
CA ALA A 41 -6.29 8.45 14.61
C ALA A 41 -5.76 9.89 14.50
N THR A 42 -5.16 10.26 13.38
CA THR A 42 -4.63 11.61 13.14
C THR A 42 -5.74 12.63 12.83
N HIS A 43 -6.74 12.22 12.06
CA HIS A 43 -7.77 13.10 11.48
C HIS A 43 -9.14 13.03 12.17
N ARG A 44 -9.29 12.25 13.25
CA ARG A 44 -10.53 12.21 14.04
C ARG A 44 -10.89 13.61 14.59
N GLU A 45 -12.18 13.94 14.56
CA GLU A 45 -12.70 15.26 14.98
C GLU A 45 -12.39 15.56 16.45
N GLN A 46 -12.64 14.59 17.34
CA GLN A 46 -12.26 14.66 18.75
C GLN A 46 -10.91 13.98 18.93
N PRO A 47 -9.80 14.70 19.19
CA PRO A 47 -8.48 14.10 19.27
C PRO A 47 -8.36 13.13 20.46
N ASP A 48 -7.62 12.05 20.23
CA ASP A 48 -7.24 11.08 21.26
C ASP A 48 -5.73 10.90 21.21
N ALA A 49 -5.05 11.67 22.06
CA ALA A 49 -3.61 11.71 22.10
C ALA A 49 -3.01 10.33 22.39
N LYS A 50 -3.61 9.55 23.31
CA LYS A 50 -3.09 8.24 23.70
C LYS A 50 -3.17 7.24 22.56
N MET A 51 -4.31 7.18 21.86
CA MET A 51 -4.47 6.31 20.70
C MET A 51 -3.50 6.71 19.57
N LEU A 52 -3.40 8.01 19.25
CA LEU A 52 -2.47 8.50 18.24
C LEU A 52 -1.02 8.16 18.60
N GLN A 53 -0.61 8.41 19.84
CA GLN A 53 0.75 8.14 20.32
C GLN A 53 1.09 6.66 20.28
N MET A 54 0.16 5.78 20.68
CA MET A 54 0.34 4.33 20.62
C MET A 54 0.57 3.85 19.17
N LEU A 55 -0.29 4.27 18.23
CA LEU A 55 -0.18 3.88 16.82
C LEU A 55 1.07 4.48 16.17
N LEU A 56 1.38 5.74 16.45
CA LEU A 56 2.55 6.42 15.91
C LEU A 56 3.85 5.78 16.42
N GLN A 57 3.97 5.54 17.72
CA GLN A 57 5.14 4.89 18.30
C GLN A 57 5.33 3.46 17.75
N GLY A 58 4.26 2.67 17.64
CA GLY A 58 4.30 1.35 17.00
C GLY A 58 4.56 1.38 15.49
N SER A 59 4.51 2.56 14.86
CA SER A 59 4.79 2.77 13.44
C SER A 59 6.23 3.20 13.20
N VAL A 60 6.75 4.19 13.94
CA VAL A 60 8.09 4.75 13.69
C VAL A 60 9.15 4.30 14.69
N GLY A 61 8.75 3.81 15.87
CA GLY A 61 9.64 3.48 16.98
C GLY A 61 9.40 2.09 17.57
N ALA A 62 8.97 1.12 16.75
CA ALA A 62 8.79 -0.27 17.19
C ALA A 62 10.12 -0.81 17.76
N THR A 63 10.07 -1.33 19.00
CA THR A 63 11.26 -1.84 19.72
C THR A 63 11.30 -3.36 19.83
N VAL A 64 10.14 -4.02 19.79
CA VAL A 64 10.01 -5.48 19.94
C VAL A 64 9.90 -6.16 18.57
N ASN A 65 9.06 -5.61 17.69
CA ASN A 65 8.90 -6.10 16.32
C ASN A 65 9.93 -5.43 15.40
N GLN A 66 10.36 -6.11 14.33
CA GLN A 66 11.37 -5.63 13.37
C GLN A 66 10.98 -4.32 12.66
N GLY A 67 9.69 -3.97 12.66
CA GLY A 67 9.19 -2.69 12.17
C GLY A 67 9.03 -2.62 10.64
N PRO A 68 8.52 -1.49 10.12
CA PRO A 68 8.21 -1.35 8.69
C PRO A 68 9.46 -1.30 7.78
N LEU A 69 10.64 -0.98 8.32
CA LEU A 69 11.86 -0.92 7.52
C LEU A 69 12.26 -2.30 6.98
N GLU A 70 12.18 -3.34 7.82
CA GLU A 70 12.49 -4.71 7.41
C GLU A 70 11.59 -5.15 6.25
N VAL A 71 10.28 -4.89 6.35
CA VAL A 71 9.32 -5.24 5.29
C VAL A 71 9.71 -4.58 3.97
N ALA A 72 10.14 -3.33 4.00
CA ALA A 72 10.65 -2.66 2.81
C ALA A 72 11.96 -3.29 2.31
N GLN A 73 12.89 -3.65 3.20
CA GLN A 73 14.14 -4.29 2.81
C GLN A 73 13.92 -5.67 2.16
N VAL A 74 12.99 -6.47 2.70
CA VAL A 74 12.67 -7.79 2.15
C VAL A 74 12.04 -7.70 0.76
N PHE A 75 11.11 -6.76 0.55
CA PHE A 75 10.29 -6.75 -0.66
C PHE A 75 10.62 -5.66 -1.69
N LEU A 76 11.32 -4.59 -1.30
CA LEU A 76 11.59 -3.41 -2.14
C LEU A 76 13.08 -3.10 -2.35
N ASN A 77 13.99 -3.86 -1.74
CA ASN A 77 15.43 -3.63 -1.90
C ASN A 77 15.93 -3.98 -3.31
N GLU A 78 15.23 -4.87 -4.03
CA GLU A 78 15.54 -5.25 -5.40
C GLU A 78 14.26 -5.25 -6.26
N ILE A 79 14.37 -4.77 -7.50
CA ILE A 79 13.27 -4.85 -8.46
C ILE A 79 13.25 -6.30 -8.99
N PRO A 80 12.13 -7.03 -8.85
CA PRO A 80 12.08 -8.44 -9.25
C PRO A 80 12.25 -8.59 -10.77
N ALA A 81 12.91 -9.65 -11.23
CA ALA A 81 13.05 -9.87 -12.68
C ALA A 81 11.73 -10.28 -13.36
N ASP A 82 10.82 -10.93 -12.64
CA ASP A 82 9.53 -11.38 -13.18
C ASP A 82 8.54 -10.20 -13.29
N PRO A 83 8.07 -9.87 -14.51
CA PRO A 83 7.10 -8.80 -14.72
C PRO A 83 5.77 -8.98 -13.98
N LYS A 84 5.38 -10.21 -13.64
CA LYS A 84 4.16 -10.49 -12.86
C LYS A 84 4.23 -9.89 -11.45
N LEU A 85 5.44 -9.82 -10.89
CA LEU A 85 5.67 -9.29 -9.54
C LEU A 85 5.71 -7.76 -9.49
N PHE A 86 5.90 -7.08 -10.63
CA PHE A 86 5.96 -5.62 -10.69
C PHE A 86 4.72 -4.94 -10.12
N ARG A 87 3.53 -5.54 -10.31
CA ARG A 87 2.28 -4.99 -9.78
C ARG A 87 2.29 -4.94 -8.26
N HIS A 88 2.60 -6.05 -7.60
CA HIS A 88 2.65 -6.11 -6.13
C HIS A 88 3.81 -5.29 -5.57
N HIS A 89 5.00 -5.38 -6.18
CA HIS A 89 6.15 -4.57 -5.79
C HIS A 89 5.83 -3.06 -5.85
N ASN A 90 5.25 -2.59 -6.96
CA ASN A 90 4.87 -1.18 -7.09
C ASN A 90 3.73 -0.80 -6.13
N LYS A 91 2.74 -1.69 -5.92
CA LYS A 91 1.66 -1.46 -4.96
C LYS A 91 2.20 -1.28 -3.54
N LEU A 92 3.11 -2.16 -3.10
CA LEU A 92 3.76 -2.05 -1.80
C LEU A 92 4.57 -0.76 -1.67
N ARG A 93 5.35 -0.41 -2.71
CA ARG A 93 6.10 0.85 -2.75
C ARG A 93 5.21 2.09 -2.59
N LEU A 94 4.03 2.10 -3.22
CA LEU A 94 3.04 3.17 -3.06
C LEU A 94 2.43 3.17 -1.65
N CYS A 95 2.17 2.00 -1.07
CA CYS A 95 1.70 1.89 0.31
C CYS A 95 2.72 2.49 1.29
N PHE A 96 4.02 2.26 1.10
CA PHE A 96 5.05 2.88 1.94
C PHE A 96 5.16 4.40 1.77
N LYS A 97 4.94 4.92 0.55
CA LYS A 97 4.89 6.37 0.33
C LYS A 97 3.76 7.02 1.12
N GLU A 98 2.57 6.43 1.05
CA GLU A 98 1.41 6.89 1.83
C GLU A 98 1.68 6.75 3.34
N PHE A 99 2.19 5.59 3.78
CA PHE A 99 2.51 5.33 5.18
C PHE A 99 3.45 6.38 5.78
N ILE A 100 4.54 6.72 5.07
CA ILE A 100 5.50 7.73 5.54
C ILE A 100 4.88 9.12 5.57
N MET A 101 4.05 9.46 4.58
CA MET A 101 3.29 10.71 4.59
C MET A 101 2.38 10.80 5.82
N ARG A 102 1.61 9.74 6.12
CA ARG A 102 0.75 9.67 7.32
C ARG A 102 1.52 9.71 8.63
N CYS A 103 2.70 9.10 8.70
CA CYS A 103 3.58 9.24 9.87
C CYS A 103 4.01 10.70 10.08
N GLY A 104 4.34 11.43 9.02
CA GLY A 104 4.68 12.85 9.10
C GLY A 104 3.52 13.71 9.61
N GLU A 105 2.31 13.50 9.08
CA GLU A 105 1.09 14.15 9.57
C GLU A 105 0.83 13.84 11.05
N ALA A 106 0.94 12.58 11.45
CA ALA A 106 0.76 12.14 12.82
C ALA A 106 1.77 12.75 13.79
N VAL A 107 3.06 12.83 13.41
CA VAL A 107 4.11 13.49 14.19
C VAL A 107 3.78 14.97 14.40
N GLU A 108 3.37 15.68 13.34
CA GLU A 108 3.03 17.10 13.47
C GLU A 108 1.75 17.30 14.28
N LYS A 109 0.73 16.47 14.09
CA LYS A 109 -0.49 16.50 14.91
C LYS A 109 -0.20 16.27 16.39
N ASN A 110 0.63 15.28 16.72
CA ASN A 110 0.95 14.93 18.10
C ASN A 110 1.63 16.07 18.85
N LYS A 111 2.44 16.90 18.18
CA LYS A 111 3.09 18.08 18.77
C LYS A 111 2.10 19.07 19.39
N TYR A 112 0.86 19.13 18.91
CA TYR A 112 -0.20 19.98 19.45
C TYR A 112 -1.03 19.32 20.56
N LEU A 113 -0.82 18.02 20.81
CA LEU A 113 -1.57 17.22 21.77
C LEU A 113 -0.75 16.83 23.01
N ILE A 114 0.57 17.02 22.98
CA ILE A 114 1.45 16.68 24.10
C ILE A 114 1.35 17.66 25.27
N THR A 115 1.64 17.16 26.47
CA THR A 115 1.90 17.97 27.67
C THR A 115 3.38 18.33 27.81
N SER A 116 3.74 19.21 28.76
CA SER A 116 5.11 19.72 28.91
C SER A 116 6.14 18.63 29.24
N ASP A 117 5.73 17.61 29.98
CA ASP A 117 6.51 16.42 30.35
C ASP A 117 6.75 15.47 29.16
N GLN A 118 5.95 15.57 28.10
CA GLN A 118 6.06 14.72 26.91
C GLN A 118 6.96 15.31 25.80
N LYS A 119 7.69 16.39 26.06
CA LYS A 119 8.54 17.05 25.05
C LYS A 119 9.66 16.14 24.52
N GLU A 120 10.36 15.44 25.41
CA GLU A 120 11.43 14.52 25.01
C GLU A 120 10.88 13.33 24.21
N TYR A 121 9.73 12.80 24.64
CA TYR A 121 9.02 11.75 23.92
C TYR A 121 8.68 12.17 22.48
N GLN A 122 8.14 13.36 22.28
CA GLN A 122 7.87 13.89 20.93
C GLN A 122 9.14 14.09 20.10
N GLN A 123 10.24 14.55 20.70
CA GLN A 123 11.51 14.70 20.01
C GLN A 123 12.05 13.35 19.51
N GLU A 124 11.95 12.32 20.35
CA GLU A 124 12.39 10.96 19.98
C GLU A 124 11.48 10.35 18.90
N LEU A 125 10.15 10.55 18.95
CA LEU A 125 9.25 10.16 17.85
C LEU A 125 9.64 10.82 16.53
N LYS A 126 9.93 12.12 16.55
CA LYS A 126 10.35 12.87 15.35
C LYS A 126 11.68 12.36 14.80
N LYS A 127 12.65 12.07 15.68
CA LYS A 127 13.95 11.50 15.31
C LYS A 127 13.79 10.12 14.66
N ASN A 128 12.96 9.26 15.26
CA ASN A 128 12.68 7.93 14.74
C ASN A 128 11.97 7.98 13.38
N TYR A 129 10.97 8.86 13.22
CA TYR A 129 10.34 9.12 11.93
C TYR A 129 11.36 9.56 10.87
N ASN A 130 12.22 10.53 11.18
CA ASN A 130 13.23 11.02 10.24
C ASN A 130 14.19 9.92 9.82
N ARG A 131 14.69 9.11 10.77
CA ARG A 131 15.56 7.96 10.48
C ARG A 131 14.86 6.95 9.57
N LEU A 132 13.60 6.61 9.87
CA LEU A 132 12.81 5.68 9.06
C LEU A 132 12.61 6.22 7.63
N ARG A 133 12.27 7.51 7.49
CA ARG A 133 12.07 8.18 6.20
C ARG A 133 13.34 8.14 5.35
N GLU A 134 14.49 8.49 5.91
CA GLU A 134 15.76 8.48 5.17
C GLU A 134 16.16 7.06 4.76
N ASN A 135 15.98 6.06 5.63
CA ASN A 135 16.28 4.67 5.32
C ASN A 135 15.36 4.09 4.22
N LEU A 136 14.10 4.51 4.16
CA LEU A 136 13.15 4.06 3.14
C LEU A 136 13.35 4.76 1.79
N ARG A 137 13.83 6.00 1.79
CA ARG A 137 14.01 6.83 0.60
C ARG A 137 14.60 6.10 -0.62
N PRO A 138 15.73 5.38 -0.53
CA PRO A 138 16.32 4.70 -1.70
C PRO A 138 15.39 3.66 -2.34
N MET A 139 14.54 2.99 -1.55
CA MET A 139 13.59 1.99 -2.05
C MET A 139 12.34 2.65 -2.65
N LEU A 140 11.93 3.82 -2.13
CA LEU A 140 10.71 4.51 -2.58
C LEU A 140 10.90 5.36 -3.85
N GLU A 141 12.10 5.91 -4.05
CA GLU A 141 12.44 6.76 -5.20
C GLU A 141 12.79 5.96 -6.46
N ARG A 142 13.14 4.67 -6.32
CA ARG A 142 13.37 3.78 -7.46
C ARG A 142 12.12 3.69 -8.34
N LYS A 143 12.32 3.89 -9.64
CA LYS A 143 11.31 3.70 -10.70
C LYS A 143 11.53 2.34 -11.34
N ILE A 144 10.45 1.66 -11.71
CA ILE A 144 10.49 0.44 -12.53
C ILE A 144 10.20 0.89 -13.96
N PRO A 145 11.21 1.03 -14.85
CA PRO A 145 11.04 1.58 -16.19
C PRO A 145 9.97 0.86 -17.02
N GLU A 146 9.83 -0.46 -16.83
CA GLU A 146 8.89 -1.33 -17.52
C GLU A 146 7.43 -0.94 -17.28
N LEU A 147 7.11 -0.35 -16.12
CA LEU A 147 5.76 0.13 -15.82
C LEU A 147 5.40 1.44 -16.52
N TYR A 148 6.39 2.15 -17.07
CA TYR A 148 6.21 3.44 -17.75
C TYR A 148 6.40 3.33 -19.28
N LYS A 149 6.67 2.12 -19.81
CA LYS A 149 6.71 1.91 -21.26
C LYS A 149 5.29 2.12 -21.83
N PRO A 150 5.14 2.87 -22.94
CA PRO A 150 3.85 3.01 -23.62
C PRO A 150 3.31 1.62 -23.95
N ILE A 151 2.02 1.39 -23.68
CA ILE A 151 1.33 0.19 -24.14
C ILE A 151 1.28 0.28 -25.67
N VAL A 152 2.26 -0.32 -26.35
CA VAL A 152 2.19 -0.52 -27.79
C VAL A 152 1.09 -1.54 -28.00
N ARG A 153 -0.13 -1.07 -28.27
CA ARG A 153 -1.21 -1.94 -28.73
C ARG A 153 -0.75 -2.52 -30.08
N PRO A 154 -0.70 -3.85 -30.25
CA PRO A 154 -0.56 -4.41 -31.57
C PRO A 154 -1.71 -3.87 -32.42
N ARG A 155 -1.38 -3.17 -33.51
CA ARG A 155 -2.38 -2.75 -34.48
C ARG A 155 -2.85 -4.05 -35.15
N ASP A 156 -4.05 -4.51 -34.83
CA ASP A 156 -4.67 -5.64 -35.52
C ASP A 156 -4.72 -5.33 -37.02
N SER A 157 -3.78 -5.92 -37.77
CA SER A 157 -3.77 -5.92 -39.23
C SER A 157 -4.77 -6.93 -39.77
N PHE A 158 -6.01 -6.90 -39.26
CA PHE A 158 -7.14 -7.63 -39.80
C PHE A 158 -8.15 -6.63 -40.36
N LYS A 159 -8.01 -6.32 -41.66
CA LYS A 159 -9.08 -6.07 -42.65
C LYS A 159 -8.57 -5.19 -43.79
N ARG A 160 -8.34 -5.79 -44.95
CA ARG A 160 -8.84 -5.38 -46.28
C ARG A 160 -8.34 -6.36 -47.36
N LEU A 161 -8.76 -7.62 -47.25
CA LEU A 161 -8.95 -8.48 -48.42
C LEU A 161 -10.45 -8.43 -48.72
N SER A 162 -10.87 -7.38 -49.42
CA SER A 162 -12.25 -7.26 -49.87
C SER A 162 -12.28 -6.60 -51.24
N PHE A 163 -12.68 -7.42 -52.22
CA PHE A 163 -13.19 -7.06 -53.55
C PHE A 163 -12.21 -6.47 -54.57
N ARG A 164 -11.54 -7.34 -55.32
CA ARG A 164 -11.47 -7.22 -56.79
C ARG A 164 -11.68 -8.60 -57.43
N ARG A 165 -12.95 -8.93 -57.71
CA ARG A 165 -13.33 -9.86 -58.78
C ARG A 165 -14.17 -9.08 -59.78
N THR A 166 -13.68 -9.07 -61.03
CA THR A 166 -14.41 -9.18 -62.31
C THR A 166 -15.53 -8.20 -62.64
N LEU A 167 -15.24 -7.30 -63.59
CA LEU A 167 -16.01 -6.86 -64.78
C LEU A 167 -14.95 -6.24 -65.72
N GLU A 168 -14.85 -6.37 -67.04
CA GLU A 168 -15.58 -7.06 -68.11
C GLU A 168 -14.65 -7.04 -69.36
N GLU A 169 -14.88 -7.97 -70.28
CA GLU A 169 -14.36 -8.00 -71.65
C GLU A 169 -14.81 -6.76 -72.45
N ASN A 170 -13.95 -6.27 -73.35
CA ASN A 170 -14.29 -5.88 -74.74
C ASN A 170 -13.21 -4.97 -75.36
N SER A 171 -12.30 -5.57 -76.14
CA SER A 171 -11.91 -5.20 -77.52
C SER A 171 -10.73 -6.05 -77.98
#